data_AF-A0A936JH57-F1
#
_entry.id   AF-A0A936JH57-F1
#
_cell.length_a   1.000
_cell.length_b   1.000
_cell.length_c   1.000
_cell.angle_alpha   90.00
_cell.angle_beta   90.00
_cell.angle_gamma   90.00
#
_symmetry.space_group_name_H-M   'P 1'
#
loop_
_entity.id
_entity.type
_entity.pdbx_description
1 polymer ?
#
loop_
_entity_poly.entity_id
_entity_poly.type
_entity_poly.pdbx_seq_one_letter_code
_entity_poly.pdbx_strand_id
1 'polypeptide(L)'
;MSVVSKYCNTLEEWLNWSKIAFQCSYGYEWQGDSLLIARENLLYTFIDYYQDKFKETPSSELQKEIAEIIVWNIFQMDGLKYVIPMSCKTEKITIRGAVNLFGKDDDRIDEKPCEGCEKKYASNHNGIRVKTMDWREGKIIEFDTIPQSV
;
A
#
# COMPACT_ATOMS: atom_id res chain seq x y z
N MET A 1 6.28 -1.54 20.17
CA MET A 1 7.08 -0.48 20.83
C MET A 1 7.62 -0.89 22.21
N SER A 2 6.89 -1.67 23.02
CA SER A 2 7.35 -2.13 24.34
C SER A 2 8.75 -2.76 24.36
N VAL A 3 9.07 -3.61 23.36
CA VAL A 3 10.39 -4.24 23.22
C VAL A 3 11.50 -3.20 23.00
N VAL A 4 11.30 -2.26 22.06
CA VAL A 4 12.25 -1.16 21.80
C VAL A 4 12.43 -0.30 23.06
N SER A 5 11.33 0.02 23.75
CA SER A 5 11.38 0.76 25.01
C SER A 5 12.11 0.01 26.13
N LYS A 6 12.09 -1.33 26.13
CA LYS A 6 12.76 -2.15 27.14
C LYS A 6 14.27 -2.25 26.93
N TYR A 7 14.74 -2.32 25.68
CA TYR A 7 16.14 -2.64 25.38
C TYR A 7 17.00 -1.44 24.97
N CYS A 8 16.41 -0.35 24.49
CA CYS A 8 17.17 0.86 24.17
C CYS A 8 17.32 1.73 25.42
N ASN A 9 18.46 2.36 25.65
CA ASN A 9 18.65 3.21 26.84
C ASN A 9 18.73 4.71 26.52
N THR A 10 19.10 5.06 25.28
CA THR A 10 19.21 6.45 24.83
C THR A 10 18.06 6.82 23.91
N LEU A 11 17.80 8.14 23.79
CA LEU A 11 16.80 8.68 22.88
C LEU A 11 17.12 8.34 21.43
N GLU A 12 18.38 8.55 21.02
CA GLU A 12 18.84 8.29 19.65
C GLU A 12 18.66 6.83 19.25
N GLU A 13 19.08 5.90 20.11
CA GLU A 13 18.93 4.47 19.88
C GLU A 13 17.45 4.08 19.79
N TRP A 14 16.63 4.58 20.71
CA TRP A 14 15.19 4.29 20.70
C TRP A 14 14.53 4.80 19.43
N LEU A 15 14.86 6.02 18.97
CA LEU A 15 14.32 6.59 17.75
C LEU A 15 14.73 5.78 16.51
N ASN A 16 16.00 5.39 16.43
CA ASN A 16 16.50 4.58 15.32
C ASN A 16 15.76 3.25 15.20
N TRP A 17 15.66 2.49 16.30
CA TRP A 17 14.97 1.20 16.30
C TRP A 17 13.46 1.33 16.14
N SER A 18 12.87 2.41 16.63
CA SER A 18 11.45 2.72 16.41
C SER A 18 11.15 2.95 14.94
N LYS A 19 11.96 3.77 14.26
CA LYS A 19 11.84 4.01 12.82
C LYS A 19 11.97 2.72 12.03
N ILE A 20 12.99 1.91 12.32
CA ILE A 20 13.18 0.60 11.68
C ILE A 20 11.96 -0.30 11.90
N ALA A 21 11.42 -0.35 13.12
CA ALA A 21 10.23 -1.16 13.42
C ALA A 21 9.02 -0.72 12.58
N PHE A 22 8.78 0.59 12.43
CA PHE A 22 7.71 1.08 11.56
C PHE A 22 8.00 0.80 10.09
N GLN A 23 9.24 1.02 9.62
CA GLN A 23 9.67 0.75 8.24
C GLN A 23 9.53 -0.73 7.85
N CYS A 24 9.66 -1.66 8.80
CA CYS A 24 9.48 -3.09 8.58
C CYS A 24 8.05 -3.60 8.84
N SER A 25 7.14 -2.76 9.33
CA SER A 25 5.76 -3.15 9.63
C SER A 25 4.83 -2.70 8.49
N TYR A 26 4.31 -3.65 7.73
CA TYR A 26 3.37 -3.39 6.63
C TYR A 26 1.97 -3.86 7.01
N GLY A 27 0.96 -3.20 6.47
CA GLY A 27 -0.45 -3.54 6.69
C GLY A 27 -1.32 -3.02 5.55
N TYR A 28 -2.46 -3.68 5.34
CA TYR A 28 -3.41 -3.23 4.35
C TYR A 28 -4.85 -3.38 4.82
N GLU A 29 -5.72 -2.53 4.27
CA GLU A 29 -7.16 -2.54 4.49
C GLU A 29 -7.89 -2.59 3.15
N TRP A 30 -9.01 -3.32 3.07
CA TRP A 30 -9.79 -3.43 1.85
C TRP A 30 -10.84 -2.31 1.73
N GLN A 31 -11.61 -2.04 2.80
CA GLN A 31 -12.71 -1.07 2.73
C GLN A 31 -12.24 0.39 2.68
N GLY A 32 -11.10 0.68 3.32
CA GLY A 32 -10.45 1.99 3.34
C GLY A 32 -11.00 2.97 4.39
N ASP A 33 -12.21 2.75 4.91
CA ASP A 33 -12.82 3.54 5.98
C ASP A 33 -12.04 3.45 7.31
N SER A 34 -11.52 2.26 7.61
CA SER A 34 -10.71 2.00 8.81
C SER A 34 -9.23 2.37 8.63
N LEU A 35 -8.81 2.73 7.42
CA LEU A 35 -7.39 2.98 7.10
C LEU A 35 -6.85 4.21 7.84
N LEU A 36 -7.63 5.30 7.86
CA LEU A 36 -7.22 6.53 8.53
C LEU A 36 -7.04 6.31 10.04
N ILE A 37 -8.02 5.62 10.65
CA ILE A 37 -8.01 5.29 12.08
C ILE A 37 -6.82 4.38 12.42
N ALA A 38 -6.52 3.40 11.58
CA ALA A 38 -5.36 2.53 11.78
C ALA A 38 -4.03 3.31 11.78
N ARG A 39 -3.87 4.25 10.86
CA ARG A 39 -2.66 5.11 10.77
C ARG A 39 -2.55 6.04 11.98
N GLU A 40 -3.66 6.64 12.39
CA GLU A 40 -3.75 7.51 13.56
C GLU A 40 -3.38 6.74 14.84
N ASN A 41 -3.93 5.54 15.03
CA ASN A 41 -3.62 4.68 16.18
C ASN A 41 -2.13 4.30 16.25
N LEU A 42 -1.49 4.04 15.11
CA LEU A 42 -0.06 3.74 15.05
C LEU A 42 0.79 4.97 15.43
N LEU A 43 0.41 6.15 14.95
CA LEU A 43 1.09 7.40 15.29
C LEU A 43 0.92 7.72 16.79
N TYR A 44 -0.30 7.59 17.34
CA TYR A 44 -0.53 7.75 18.77
C TYR A 44 0.24 6.74 19.60
N THR A 45 0.32 5.48 19.16
CA THR A 45 1.16 4.48 19.84
C THR A 45 2.62 4.92 19.89
N PHE A 46 3.16 5.51 18.83
CA PHE A 46 4.52 6.05 18.88
C PHE A 46 4.65 7.18 19.90
N ILE A 47 3.71 8.13 19.89
CA ILE A 47 3.70 9.29 20.79
C ILE A 47 3.58 8.85 22.25
N ASP A 48 2.66 7.94 22.57
CA ASP A 48 2.41 7.45 23.92
C ASP A 48 3.66 6.76 24.49
N TYR A 49 4.31 5.90 23.70
CA TYR A 49 5.53 5.22 24.15
C TYR A 49 6.74 6.15 24.25
N TYR A 50 6.82 7.19 23.41
CA TYR A 50 7.83 8.23 23.53
C TYR A 50 7.63 9.02 24.84
N GLN A 51 6.39 9.47 25.10
CA GLN A 51 6.03 10.21 26.30
C GLN A 51 6.22 9.40 27.56
N ASP A 52 5.83 8.11 27.58
CA ASP A 52 6.05 7.27 28.75
C ASP A 52 7.54 7.11 29.07
N LYS A 53 8.39 6.97 28.04
CA LYS A 53 9.81 6.73 28.24
C LYS A 53 10.62 7.98 28.59
N PHE A 54 10.40 9.07 27.86
CA PHE A 54 11.23 10.28 27.96
C PHE A 54 10.55 11.40 28.75
N LYS A 55 9.26 11.23 29.11
CA LYS A 55 8.44 12.23 29.80
C LYS A 55 8.33 13.56 29.05
N GLU A 56 8.50 13.51 27.73
CA GLU A 56 8.43 14.64 26.80
C GLU A 56 7.55 14.29 25.60
N THR A 57 7.03 15.29 24.89
CA THR A 57 6.28 15.08 23.64
C THR A 57 7.25 15.15 22.45
N PRO A 58 7.17 14.23 21.47
CA PRO A 58 8.02 14.29 20.29
C PRO A 58 7.74 15.56 19.49
N SER A 59 8.77 16.11 18.83
CA SER A 59 8.62 17.32 18.01
C SER A 59 7.69 17.09 16.82
N SER A 60 7.16 18.18 16.26
CA SER A 60 6.22 18.11 15.12
C SER A 60 6.88 17.52 13.87
N GLU A 61 8.18 17.74 13.71
CA GLU A 61 9.01 17.23 12.61
C GLU A 61 9.16 15.71 12.71
N LEU A 62 9.43 15.22 13.93
CA LEU A 62 9.55 13.79 14.18
C LEU A 62 8.21 13.06 14.00
N GLN A 63 7.11 13.68 14.45
CA GLN A 63 5.77 13.12 14.24
C GLN A 63 5.43 13.01 12.75
N LYS A 64 5.78 14.03 11.95
CA LYS A 64 5.60 14.00 10.49
C LYS A 64 6.43 12.89 9.83
N GLU A 65 7.68 12.74 10.23
CA GLU A 65 8.56 11.68 9.70
C GLU A 65 7.98 10.27 9.95
N ILE A 66 7.50 10.02 11.17
CA ILE A 66 6.86 8.73 11.51
C ILE A 66 5.54 8.57 10.75
N ALA A 67 4.74 9.63 10.62
CA ALA A 67 3.50 9.60 9.86
C ALA A 67 3.74 9.26 8.37
N GLU A 68 4.81 9.79 7.76
CA GLU A 68 5.20 9.46 6.38
C GLU A 68 5.53 7.98 6.24
N ILE A 69 6.30 7.40 7.19
CA ILE A 69 6.59 5.96 7.20
C ILE A 69 5.29 5.14 7.28
N ILE A 70 4.39 5.51 8.19
CA ILE A 70 3.09 4.84 8.38
C ILE A 70 2.24 4.92 7.10
N VAL A 71 2.20 6.07 6.42
CA VAL A 71 1.41 6.25 5.19
C VAL A 71 1.92 5.39 4.05
N TRP A 72 3.25 5.23 3.93
CA TRP A 72 3.85 4.36 2.93
C TRP A 72 3.65 2.87 3.23
N ASN A 73 3.56 2.48 4.50
CA ASN A 73 3.52 1.08 4.90
C ASN A 73 2.12 0.52 5.20
N ILE A 74 1.15 1.40 5.51
CA ILE A 74 -0.24 1.04 5.81
C ILE A 74 -1.13 1.64 4.72
N PHE A 75 -1.68 0.83 3.82
CA PHE A 75 -2.36 1.32 2.61
C PHE A 75 -3.59 0.51 2.23
N GLN A 76 -4.37 0.97 1.24
CA GLN A 76 -5.53 0.24 0.76
C GLN A 76 -5.12 -0.80 -0.29
N MET A 77 -5.48 -2.06 -0.09
CA MET A 77 -5.14 -3.14 -1.04
C MET A 77 -6.15 -4.30 -0.97
N ASP A 78 -6.43 -4.91 -2.12
CA ASP A 78 -7.02 -6.24 -2.21
C ASP A 78 -5.92 -7.30 -2.07
N GLY A 79 -5.87 -7.96 -0.91
CA GLY A 79 -4.83 -8.94 -0.57
C GLY A 79 -4.80 -10.19 -1.46
N LEU A 80 -5.84 -10.46 -2.24
CA LEU A 80 -5.85 -11.57 -3.19
C LEU A 80 -5.28 -11.17 -4.55
N LYS A 81 -5.41 -9.89 -4.92
CA LYS A 81 -5.11 -9.38 -6.26
C LYS A 81 -3.89 -8.45 -6.32
N TYR A 82 -3.41 -8.00 -5.17
CA TYR A 82 -2.32 -7.02 -5.03
C TYR A 82 -2.57 -5.69 -5.77
N VAL A 83 -3.84 -5.31 -5.91
CA VAL A 83 -4.26 -4.06 -6.56
C VAL A 83 -5.13 -3.25 -5.60
N ILE A 84 -5.30 -1.97 -5.91
CA ILE A 84 -6.29 -1.13 -5.21
C ILE A 84 -7.67 -1.78 -5.40
N PRO A 85 -8.47 -1.94 -4.34
CA PRO A 85 -9.81 -2.52 -4.43
C PRO A 85 -10.64 -1.86 -5.54
N MET A 86 -11.38 -2.68 -6.28
CA MET A 86 -12.26 -2.25 -7.39
C MET A 86 -11.55 -1.52 -8.55
N SER A 87 -10.22 -1.59 -8.65
CA SER A 87 -9.48 -0.92 -9.73
C SER A 87 -9.39 -1.74 -11.03
N CYS A 88 -9.69 -3.04 -11.00
CA CYS A 88 -9.75 -3.88 -12.20
C CYS A 88 -10.90 -3.44 -13.10
N LYS A 89 -10.69 -3.44 -14.42
CA LYS A 89 -11.68 -2.96 -15.40
C LYS A 89 -11.93 -4.00 -16.49
N THR A 90 -13.12 -3.95 -17.08
CA THR A 90 -13.42 -4.63 -18.33
C THR A 90 -13.16 -3.65 -19.46
N GLU A 91 -12.20 -3.95 -20.34
CA GLU A 91 -11.89 -3.10 -21.48
C GLU A 91 -12.96 -3.30 -22.56
N LYS A 92 -13.56 -2.20 -23.03
CA LYS A 92 -14.48 -2.22 -24.16
C LYS A 92 -13.73 -1.79 -25.40
N ILE A 93 -13.46 -2.73 -26.30
CA ILE A 93 -12.74 -2.49 -27.55
C ILE A 93 -13.79 -2.33 -28.66
N THR A 94 -13.87 -1.14 -29.25
CA THR A 94 -14.70 -0.90 -30.44
C THR A 94 -13.95 -1.37 -31.68
N ILE A 95 -14.35 -2.49 -32.23
CA ILE A 95 -13.86 -2.99 -33.51
C ILE A 95 -14.67 -2.28 -34.60
N ARG A 96 -14.03 -1.35 -35.29
CA ARG A 96 -14.66 -0.62 -36.41
C ARG A 96 -15.00 -1.61 -37.52
N GLY A 97 -16.22 -1.52 -38.04
CA GLY A 97 -16.64 -2.37 -39.13
C GLY A 97 -15.78 -2.14 -40.38
N ALA A 98 -15.35 -3.23 -41.00
CA ALA A 98 -14.54 -3.17 -42.21
C ALA A 98 -15.39 -2.62 -43.37
N VAL A 99 -14.78 -1.82 -44.24
CA VAL A 99 -15.40 -1.45 -45.51
C VAL A 99 -15.18 -2.61 -46.48
N ASN A 100 -16.26 -3.23 -46.90
CA ASN A 100 -16.26 -4.34 -47.86
C ASN A 100 -17.00 -3.91 -49.14
N LEU A 101 -17.01 -4.79 -50.15
CA LEU A 101 -17.62 -4.49 -51.46
C LEU A 101 -19.13 -4.19 -51.39
N PHE A 102 -19.79 -4.52 -50.28
CA PHE A 102 -21.23 -4.40 -50.08
C PHE A 102 -21.64 -3.28 -49.10
N GLY A 103 -20.69 -2.55 -48.51
CA GLY A 103 -20.94 -1.46 -47.57
C GLY A 103 -19.90 -1.39 -46.44
N LYS A 104 -20.17 -0.54 -45.44
CA LYS A 104 -19.42 -0.53 -44.19
C LYS A 104 -20.18 -1.39 -43.19
N ASP A 105 -19.52 -2.41 -42.63
CA ASP A 105 -20.11 -3.18 -41.53
C ASP A 105 -20.34 -2.28 -40.31
N ASP A 106 -21.29 -2.65 -39.45
CA ASP A 106 -21.50 -1.95 -38.18
C ASP A 106 -20.32 -2.16 -37.22
N ASP A 107 -20.02 -1.14 -36.42
CA ASP A 107 -19.00 -1.21 -35.39
C ASP A 107 -19.44 -2.22 -34.30
N ARG A 108 -18.55 -3.14 -33.92
CA ARG A 108 -18.82 -4.15 -32.87
C ARG A 108 -18.12 -3.74 -31.58
N ILE A 109 -18.77 -3.97 -30.44
CA ILE A 109 -18.17 -3.77 -29.11
C ILE A 109 -17.76 -5.13 -28.58
N ASP A 110 -16.46 -5.33 -28.39
CA ASP A 110 -15.91 -6.51 -27.71
C ASP A 110 -15.56 -6.14 -26.26
N GLU A 111 -16.09 -6.88 -25.30
CA GLU A 111 -15.83 -6.67 -23.88
C GLU A 111 -14.79 -7.69 -23.41
N LYS A 112 -13.57 -7.22 -23.10
CA LYS A 112 -12.50 -8.06 -22.54
C LYS A 112 -12.46 -7.89 -21.02
N PRO A 113 -12.97 -8.86 -20.25
CA PRO A 113 -12.87 -8.82 -18.80
C PRO A 113 -11.41 -8.98 -18.36
N CYS A 114 -11.12 -8.55 -17.13
CA CYS A 114 -9.83 -8.77 -16.51
C CYS A 114 -9.56 -10.27 -16.36
N GLU A 115 -8.49 -10.77 -17.01
CA GLU A 115 -8.14 -12.19 -17.05
C GLU A 115 -7.98 -12.78 -15.65
N GLY A 116 -7.25 -12.08 -14.76
CA GLY A 116 -7.07 -12.51 -13.37
C GLY A 116 -8.39 -12.62 -12.60
N CYS A 117 -9.35 -11.72 -12.83
CA CYS A 117 -10.65 -11.77 -12.17
C CYS A 117 -11.53 -12.92 -12.68
N GLU A 118 -11.52 -13.18 -13.98
CA GLU A 118 -12.29 -14.26 -14.60
C GLU A 118 -11.78 -15.63 -14.15
N LYS A 119 -10.45 -15.81 -14.17
CA LYS A 119 -9.79 -17.07 -13.79
C LYS A 119 -9.54 -17.21 -12.29
N LYS A 120 -9.85 -16.18 -11.49
CA LYS A 120 -9.57 -16.10 -10.04
C LYS A 120 -8.10 -16.35 -9.69
N TYR A 121 -7.18 -15.93 -10.56
CA TYR A 121 -5.75 -15.94 -10.28
C TYR A 121 -5.35 -14.71 -9.48
N ALA A 122 -4.25 -14.79 -8.73
CA ALA A 122 -3.66 -13.63 -8.03
C ALA A 122 -2.82 -12.74 -8.97
N SER A 123 -2.45 -13.28 -10.14
CA SER A 123 -1.67 -12.62 -11.18
C SER A 123 -2.54 -12.18 -12.36
N ASN A 124 -1.97 -11.36 -13.26
CA ASN A 124 -2.61 -10.88 -14.48
C ASN A 124 -3.87 -10.03 -14.24
N HIS A 125 -3.85 -9.23 -13.18
CA HIS A 125 -4.85 -8.18 -12.97
C HIS A 125 -4.44 -6.91 -13.72
N ASN A 126 -5.39 -6.34 -14.46
CA ASN A 126 -5.26 -5.02 -15.09
C ASN A 126 -5.62 -3.85 -14.15
N GLY A 127 -5.80 -4.13 -12.85
CA GLY A 127 -6.04 -3.12 -11.83
C GLY A 127 -4.79 -2.30 -11.50
N ILE A 128 -4.98 -1.21 -10.76
CA ILE A 128 -3.87 -0.35 -10.33
C ILE A 128 -3.09 -1.09 -9.24
N ARG A 129 -1.83 -1.44 -9.53
CA ARG A 129 -0.93 -2.07 -8.56
C ARG A 129 -0.62 -1.12 -7.42
N VAL A 130 -0.57 -1.68 -6.20
CA VAL A 130 -0.24 -0.91 -5.00
C VAL A 130 1.26 -0.69 -4.91
N LYS A 131 1.65 0.53 -4.55
CA LYS A 131 3.04 0.94 -4.41
C LYS A 131 3.40 1.17 -2.96
N THR A 132 4.64 0.87 -2.61
CA THR A 132 5.23 1.09 -1.28
C THR A 132 6.63 1.67 -1.41
N MET A 133 7.19 2.15 -0.31
CA MET A 133 8.59 2.54 -0.21
C MET A 133 9.46 1.31 0.10
N ASP A 134 10.51 1.09 -0.70
CA ASP A 134 11.66 0.28 -0.27
C ASP A 134 12.58 1.17 0.55
N TRP A 135 12.57 0.98 1.87
CA TRP A 135 13.37 1.75 2.82
C TRP A 135 14.87 1.48 2.72
N ARG A 136 15.32 0.40 2.07
CA ARG A 136 16.75 0.11 1.87
C ARG A 136 17.33 0.91 0.72
N GLU A 137 16.61 0.97 -0.40
CA GLU A 137 17.05 1.67 -1.62
C GLU A 137 16.49 3.09 -1.74
N GLY A 138 15.49 3.46 -0.94
CA GLY A 138 14.79 4.75 -1.02
C GLY A 138 13.98 4.91 -2.30
N LYS A 139 13.44 3.81 -2.85
CA LYS A 139 12.70 3.79 -4.12
C LYS A 139 11.27 3.32 -3.92
N ILE A 140 10.38 3.83 -4.77
CA ILE A 140 9.00 3.37 -4.84
C ILE A 140 8.96 2.11 -5.68
N ILE A 141 8.46 1.02 -5.09
CA ILE A 141 8.31 -0.29 -5.75
C ILE A 141 6.85 -0.77 -5.65
N GLU A 142 6.49 -1.79 -6.44
CA GLU A 142 5.20 -2.46 -6.30
C GLU A 142 5.22 -3.44 -5.12
N PHE A 143 4.14 -3.52 -4.36
CA PHE A 143 4.13 -4.30 -3.11
C PHE A 143 4.34 -5.80 -3.33
N ASP A 144 3.90 -6.33 -4.47
CA ASP A 144 4.11 -7.73 -4.87
C ASP A 144 5.58 -8.07 -5.19
N THR A 145 6.45 -7.06 -5.35
CA THR A 145 7.89 -7.25 -5.60
C THR A 145 8.76 -7.22 -4.35
N ILE A 146 8.20 -6.91 -3.18
CA ILE A 146 8.98 -6.92 -1.93
C ILE A 146 9.46 -8.35 -1.67
N PRO A 147 10.77 -8.58 -1.48
CA PRO A 147 11.27 -9.88 -1.06
C PRO A 147 10.70 -10.19 0.33
N GLN A 148 9.76 -11.12 0.41
CA GLN A 148 9.28 -11.67 1.68
C GLN A 148 10.45 -12.44 2.30
N SER A 149 11.09 -11.84 3.30
CA SER A 149 12.04 -12.57 4.15
C SER A 149 11.26 -13.63 4.92
N VAL A 150 11.35 -14.86 4.45
CA VAL A 150 10.91 -16.09 5.15
C VAL A 150 11.83 -16.35 6.33
#